data_AF-A0A7C2SMT9-F1
#
_entry.id   AF-A0A7C2SMT9-F1
#
_cell.length_a   1.000
_cell.length_b   1.000
_cell.length_c   1.000
_cell.angle_alpha   90.00
_cell.angle_beta   90.00
_cell.angle_gamma   90.00
#
_symmetry.space_group_name_H-M   'P 1'
#
loop_
_entity.id
_entity.type
_entity.pdbx_description
1 polymer ?
#
loop_
_entity_poly.entity_id
_entity_poly.type
_entity_poly.pdbx_seq_one_letter_code
_entity_poly.pdbx_strand_id
1 'polypeptide(L)' 'MLFGRFEVRIETGRLRATAWGEPVDQARHQPAVEVKGATLTQLAVRQEGDLWVAQCVVDV' A
#
# COMPACT_ATOMS: atom_id res chain seq x y z
N MET A 1 -11.52 4.31 -6.00
CA MET A 1 -11.67 4.33 -4.53
C MET A 1 -10.35 4.79 -3.94
N LEU A 2 -10.36 5.66 -2.94
CA LEU A 2 -9.20 5.94 -2.09
C LEU A 2 -9.37 5.18 -0.77
N PHE A 3 -8.36 4.42 -0.39
CA PHE A 3 -8.33 3.64 0.84
C PHE A 3 -7.48 4.34 1.90
N GLY A 4 -7.99 4.43 3.14
CA GLY A 4 -7.31 5.11 4.25
C GLY A 4 -7.06 4.22 5.47
N ARG A 5 -7.61 3.00 5.49
CA ARG A 5 -7.42 2.03 6.57
C ARG A 5 -7.30 0.63 6.01
N PHE A 6 -6.44 -0.16 6.65
CA PHE A 6 -6.16 -1.54 6.26
C PHE A 6 -6.09 -2.44 7.49
N GLU A 7 -6.61 -3.65 7.37
CA GLU A 7 -6.36 -4.76 8.29
C GLU A 7 -5.79 -5.89 7.44
N VAL A 8 -4.60 -6.37 7.81
CA VAL A 8 -3.82 -7.33 7.02
C VAL A 8 -3.44 -8.49 7.91
N ARG A 9 -3.65 -9.71 7.41
CA ARG A 9 -3.17 -10.96 8.02
C ARG A 9 -2.36 -11.72 7.00
N ILE A 10 -1.16 -12.13 7.39
CA ILE A 10 -0.25 -12.93 6.56
C ILE A 10 0.03 -14.22 7.31
N GLU A 11 -0.40 -15.35 6.74
CA GLU A 11 -0.26 -16.68 7.34
C GLU A 11 0.14 -17.66 6.24
N THR A 12 1.23 -18.42 6.45
CA THR A 12 1.66 -19.50 5.53
C THR A 12 1.77 -19.07 4.06
N GLY A 13 2.33 -17.87 3.81
CA GLY A 13 2.48 -17.34 2.45
C GLY A 13 1.20 -16.84 1.80
N ARG A 14 0.07 -16.78 2.54
CA ARG A 14 -1.18 -16.18 2.09
C ARG A 14 -1.42 -14.86 2.80
N LEU A 15 -1.80 -13.86 2.03
CA LEU A 15 -2.25 -12.57 2.54
C LEU A 15 -3.77 -12.49 2.41
N ARG A 16 -4.43 -12.14 3.52
CA ARG A 16 -5.83 -11.72 3.55
C ARG A 16 -5.89 -10.30 4.11
N ALA A 17 -6.65 -9.44 3.45
CA ALA A 17 -6.79 -8.07 3.90
C ALA A 17 -8.19 -7.54 3.67
N THR A 18 -8.58 -6.59 4.53
CA THR A 18 -9.71 -5.70 4.29
C THR A 18 -9.18 -4.28 4.18
N ALA A 19 -9.60 -3.56 3.13
CA ALA A 19 -9.28 -2.16 2.92
C ALA A 19 -10.57 -1.35 2.97
N TRP A 20 -10.59 -0.29 3.78
CA TRP A 20 -11.72 0.63 3.89
C TRP A 20 -11.37 1.97 3.25
N GLY A 21 -12.36 2.55 2.59
CA GLY A 21 -12.17 3.74 1.79
C GLY A 21 -13.48 4.27 1.25
N GLU A 22 -13.35 5.24 0.35
CA GLU A 22 -14.47 5.92 -0.27
C GLU A 22 -14.19 6.18 -1.75
N PRO A 23 -15.22 6.50 -2.56
CA PRO A 23 -15.02 7.02 -3.91
C PRO A 23 -14.10 8.24 -3.90
N VAL A 24 -13.32 8.39 -4.97
CA VAL A 24 -12.43 9.55 -5.12
C VAL A 24 -13.30 10.80 -5.31
N ASP A 25 -13.00 11.84 -4.55
CA ASP A 25 -13.55 13.18 -4.66
C ASP A 25 -12.39 14.14 -4.90
N GLN A 26 -12.26 14.63 -6.13
CA GLN A 26 -11.09 15.43 -6.54
C GLN A 26 -10.98 16.75 -5.78
N ALA A 27 -12.12 17.41 -5.49
CA ALA A 27 -12.11 18.70 -4.83
C ALA A 27 -11.65 18.59 -3.37
N ARG A 28 -12.06 17.51 -2.70
CA ARG A 28 -11.68 17.23 -1.31
C ARG A 28 -10.30 16.57 -1.19
N HIS A 29 -10.05 15.51 -1.95
CA HIS A 29 -8.87 14.66 -1.79
C HIS A 29 -7.64 15.17 -2.54
N GLN A 30 -7.82 16.02 -3.57
CA GLN A 30 -6.75 16.64 -4.35
C GLN A 30 -5.58 15.68 -4.71
N PRO A 31 -5.83 14.54 -5.40
CA PRO A 31 -4.77 13.59 -5.72
C PRO A 31 -3.70 14.25 -6.61
N ALA A 32 -2.43 14.08 -6.26
CA ALA A 32 -1.33 14.71 -7.00
C ALA A 32 -1.02 14.04 -8.34
N VAL A 33 -0.99 12.71 -8.36
CA VAL A 33 -0.73 11.89 -9.56
C VAL A 33 -1.34 10.50 -9.38
N GLU A 34 -1.65 9.84 -10.49
CA GLU A 34 -2.08 8.45 -10.48
C GLU A 34 -0.89 7.50 -10.38
N VAL A 35 -1.00 6.47 -9.54
CA VAL A 35 -0.01 5.39 -9.49
C VAL A 35 -0.31 4.39 -10.61
N LYS A 36 0.68 4.12 -11.45
CA LYS A 36 0.59 3.16 -12.56
C LYS A 36 0.87 1.73 -12.11
N GLY A 37 1.79 1.53 -11.17
CA GLY A 37 2.08 0.20 -10.64
C GLY A 37 3.16 0.15 -9.57
N ALA A 38 3.06 -0.85 -8.69
CA ALA A 38 4.15 -1.25 -7.81
C ALA A 38 5.16 -2.10 -8.59
N THR A 39 6.46 -1.90 -8.35
CA THR A 39 7.52 -2.57 -9.11
C THR A 39 8.41 -3.44 -8.23
N LEU A 40 9.23 -4.30 -8.83
CA LEU A 40 10.28 -5.05 -8.11
C LEU A 40 11.55 -4.22 -7.87
N THR A 41 11.60 -2.99 -8.38
CA THR A 41 12.74 -2.09 -8.21
C THR A 41 12.86 -1.68 -6.75
N GLN A 42 14.02 -1.95 -6.16
CA GLN A 42 14.28 -1.76 -4.73
C GLN A 42 13.25 -2.45 -3.81
N LEU A 43 12.65 -3.56 -4.27
CA LEU A 43 11.78 -4.38 -3.42
C LEU A 43 12.59 -4.96 -2.26
N ALA A 44 12.16 -4.68 -1.04
CA ALA A 44 12.73 -5.27 0.15
C ALA A 44 11.67 -5.44 1.24
N VAL A 45 11.80 -6.53 1.99
CA VAL A 45 11.07 -6.78 3.25
C VAL A 45 12.12 -7.20 4.27
N ARG A 46 12.26 -6.44 5.36
CA ARG A 46 13.28 -6.68 6.38
C ARG A 46 12.78 -6.28 7.76
N GLN A 47 13.40 -6.87 8.77
CA GLN A 47 13.16 -6.50 10.16
C GLN A 47 14.13 -5.39 10.56
N GLU A 48 13.60 -4.31 11.12
CA GLU A 48 14.34 -3.18 11.67
C GLU A 48 13.95 -3.02 13.16
N GLY A 49 14.77 -3.58 14.04
CA GLY A 49 14.44 -3.69 15.47
C GLY A 49 13.20 -4.55 15.70
N ASP A 50 12.21 -3.98 16.39
CA ASP A 50 10.94 -4.65 16.68
C ASP A 50 9.90 -4.50 15.55
N LEU A 51 10.26 -3.82 14.45
CA LEU A 51 9.36 -3.51 13.35
C LEU A 51 9.76 -4.22 12.06
N TRP A 52 8.78 -4.41 11.18
CA TRP A 52 9.01 -4.84 9.81
C TRP A 52 8.85 -3.66 8.86
N VAL A 53 9.78 -3.55 7.92
CA VAL A 53 9.75 -2.56 6.84
C VAL A 53 9.61 -3.27 5.51
N ALA A 54 8.58 -2.89 4.76
CA ALA A 54 8.37 -3.30 3.37
C ALA A 54 8.46 -2.05 2.47
N GLN A 55 9.19 -2.16 1.36
CA GLN A 55 9.39 -1.06 0.42
C GLN A 55 9.44 -1.54 -1.02
N CYS A 56 9.09 -0.65 -1.95
CA CYS A 56 9.38 -0.76 -3.37
C CYS A 56 9.31 0.63 -4.00
N VAL A 57 9.84 0.76 -5.22
CA VAL A 57 9.58 1.93 -6.06
C VAL A 57 8.23 1.74 -6.77
N VAL A 58 7.46 2.81 -6.82
CA VAL A 58 6.16 2.88 -7.48
C VAL A 58 6.29 3.75 -8.75
N ASP A 59 5.73 3.27 -9.85
CA ASP A 59 5.63 4.02 -11.11
C ASP A 59 4.41 4.97 -11.03
N VAL A 60 4.62 6.23 -11.44
CA VAL A 60 3.63 7.33 -11.39
C VAL A 60 3.57 8.06 -12.73
#